data_AF-A0A2R3G070-F1
#
_entry.id   AF-A0A2R3G070-F1
#
_cell.length_a   1.000
_cell.length_b   1.000
_cell.length_c   1.000
_cell.angle_alpha   90.00
_cell.angle_beta   90.00
_cell.angle_gamma   90.00
#
_symmetry.space_group_name_H-M   'P 1'
#
loop_
_entity.id
_entity.type
_entity.pdbx_description
1 polymer ?
#
loop_
_entity_poly.entity_id
_entity_poly.type
_entity_poly.pdbx_seq_one_letter_code
_entity_poly.pdbx_strand_id
1 'polypeptide(L)'
;MNLLPRAFSKNQHTALWIDMENNLIHIDAASSKRAEDALALLRKSLGSLPVVPLAFANEPSTILTNWILQDNLPHWLLALEEAELRGSQEDSVIRCKKQPLENEEILALLQDGKKVVSKLALEWEDTLTFVFNEDCTIKRLKFADTVREKNDDILKEDFAQRFDADFVLMTGILAKLTENLLDEFGGEKARL
;
A
#
# COMPACT_ATOMS: atom_id res chain seq x y z
N MET A 1 -32.14 24.87 12.63
CA MET A 1 -30.68 24.87 12.86
C MET A 1 -30.28 24.65 14.35
N ASN A 2 -30.99 23.81 15.12
CA ASN A 2 -30.75 23.68 16.59
C ASN A 2 -29.80 22.54 17.02
N LEU A 3 -29.35 21.69 16.09
CA LEU A 3 -28.54 20.51 16.43
C LEU A 3 -27.03 20.69 16.16
N LEU A 4 -26.65 21.55 15.21
CA LEU A 4 -25.24 21.76 14.83
C LEU A 4 -24.36 22.25 16.01
N PRO A 5 -24.81 23.20 16.86
CA PRO A 5 -24.03 23.64 18.03
C PRO A 5 -23.89 22.58 19.14
N ARG A 6 -24.66 21.50 19.07
CA ARG A 6 -24.65 20.40 20.05
C ARG A 6 -23.93 19.15 19.53
N ALA A 7 -23.48 19.17 18.28
CA ALA A 7 -22.81 18.03 17.67
C ALA A 7 -21.37 17.93 18.21
N PHE A 8 -20.95 16.70 18.53
CA PHE A 8 -19.56 16.44 18.90
C PHE A 8 -18.64 16.56 17.69
N SER A 9 -17.43 17.07 17.93
CA SER A 9 -16.39 17.11 16.90
C SER A 9 -15.66 15.78 16.84
N LYS A 10 -15.39 15.32 15.61
CA LYS A 10 -14.49 14.19 15.35
C LYS A 10 -13.27 14.73 14.62
N ASN A 11 -12.14 14.77 15.29
CA ASN A 11 -10.88 15.21 14.69
C ASN A 11 -10.21 14.04 13.97
N GLN A 12 -9.67 14.31 12.79
CA GLN A 12 -8.91 13.35 12.00
C GLN A 12 -7.66 14.03 11.45
N HIS A 13 -6.53 13.32 11.49
CA HIS A 13 -5.25 13.78 10.95
C HIS A 13 -4.82 12.85 9.82
N THR A 14 -4.37 13.40 8.70
CA THR A 14 -3.85 12.68 7.54
C THR A 14 -2.45 13.20 7.27
N ALA A 15 -1.43 12.37 7.48
CA ALA A 15 -0.06 12.73 7.14
C ALA A 15 0.17 12.57 5.63
N LEU A 16 1.06 13.39 5.08
CA LEU A 16 1.57 13.24 3.73
C LEU A 16 3.07 13.47 3.73
N TRP A 17 3.78 12.77 2.86
CA TRP A 17 5.20 12.94 2.62
C TRP A 17 5.41 13.25 1.14
N ILE A 18 6.15 14.32 0.85
CA ILE A 18 6.53 14.72 -0.50
C ILE A 18 7.95 14.22 -0.73
N ASP A 19 8.08 13.23 -1.59
CA ASP A 19 9.35 12.69 -2.05
C ASP A 19 9.78 13.45 -3.31
N MET A 20 10.70 14.40 -3.12
CA MET A 20 11.21 15.23 -4.20
C MET A 20 12.24 14.52 -5.08
N GLU A 21 12.87 13.45 -4.59
CA GLU A 21 13.85 12.68 -5.35
C GLU A 21 13.14 11.79 -6.37
N ASN A 22 12.06 11.13 -5.95
CA ASN A 22 11.25 10.25 -6.80
C ASN A 22 10.06 10.96 -7.45
N ASN A 23 9.80 12.23 -7.15
CA ASN A 23 8.65 13.01 -7.61
C ASN A 23 7.29 12.38 -7.25
N LEU A 24 7.19 11.81 -6.05
CA LEU A 24 5.98 11.16 -5.54
C LEU A 24 5.44 11.89 -4.31
N ILE A 25 4.12 11.78 -4.11
CA ILE A 25 3.48 12.20 -2.87
C ILE A 25 2.82 10.98 -2.24
N HIS A 26 3.34 10.57 -1.09
CA HIS A 26 2.78 9.50 -0.29
C HIS A 26 1.75 10.08 0.68
N ILE A 27 0.58 9.44 0.77
CA ILE A 27 -0.51 9.91 1.64
C ILE A 27 -0.91 8.77 2.57
N ASP A 28 -0.84 9.03 3.87
CA ASP A 28 -1.26 8.08 4.91
C ASP A 28 -2.80 8.05 5.00
N ALA A 29 -3.42 7.38 4.04
CA ALA A 29 -4.86 7.22 3.94
C ALA A 29 -5.25 5.88 3.33
N ALA A 30 -6.20 5.20 3.97
CA ALA A 30 -6.72 3.92 3.47
C ALA A 30 -7.79 4.05 2.37
N SER A 31 -8.21 5.27 2.01
CA SER A 31 -9.22 5.52 0.96
C SER A 31 -8.83 6.67 0.03
N SER A 32 -9.11 6.49 -1.25
CA SER A 32 -8.79 7.47 -2.30
C SER A 32 -9.44 8.82 -2.04
N LYS A 33 -10.70 8.84 -1.58
CA LYS A 33 -11.40 10.08 -1.20
C LYS A 33 -10.62 10.89 -0.16
N ARG A 34 -10.09 10.24 0.88
CA ARG A 34 -9.34 10.93 1.93
C ARG A 34 -8.00 11.45 1.43
N ALA A 35 -7.36 10.71 0.53
CA ALA A 35 -6.16 11.15 -0.15
C ALA A 35 -6.43 12.37 -1.05
N GLU A 36 -7.52 12.35 -1.82
CA GLU A 36 -7.97 13.46 -2.65
C GLU A 36 -8.30 14.71 -1.83
N ASP A 37 -8.99 14.57 -0.68
CA ASP A 37 -9.28 15.69 0.22
C ASP A 37 -7.98 16.36 0.73
N ALA A 38 -6.98 15.56 1.11
CA ALA A 38 -5.66 16.06 1.53
C ALA A 38 -4.92 16.76 0.39
N LEU A 39 -4.91 16.17 -0.81
CA LEU A 39 -4.31 16.78 -2.01
C LEU A 39 -5.04 18.05 -2.45
N ALA A 40 -6.36 18.10 -2.31
CA ALA A 40 -7.16 19.28 -2.63
C ALA A 40 -6.82 20.44 -1.67
N LEU A 41 -6.67 20.15 -0.38
CA LEU A 41 -6.20 21.13 0.60
C LEU A 41 -4.79 21.62 0.26
N LEU A 42 -3.86 20.71 -0.03
CA LEU A 42 -2.49 21.06 -0.41
C LEU A 42 -2.45 21.91 -1.69
N ARG A 43 -3.21 21.52 -2.72
CA ARG A 43 -3.36 22.27 -3.97
C ARG A 43 -3.90 23.69 -3.72
N LYS A 44 -4.90 23.84 -2.85
CA LYS A 44 -5.43 25.15 -2.48
C LYS A 44 -4.39 26.02 -1.77
N SER A 45 -3.56 25.42 -0.92
CA SER A 45 -2.49 26.12 -0.21
C SER A 45 -1.34 26.56 -1.13
N LEU A 46 -1.00 25.76 -2.14
CA LEU A 46 0.08 26.02 -3.09
C LEU A 46 -0.36 26.77 -4.36
N GLY A 47 -1.66 26.91 -4.59
CA GLY A 47 -2.24 27.46 -5.82
C GLY A 47 -2.35 26.44 -6.95
N SER A 48 -1.29 25.67 -7.21
CA SER A 48 -1.30 24.58 -8.19
C SER A 48 -0.55 23.34 -7.68
N LEU A 49 -1.05 22.16 -8.05
CA LEU A 49 -0.44 20.87 -7.71
C LEU A 49 -0.90 19.83 -8.76
N PRO A 50 -0.18 19.72 -9.88
CA PRO A 50 -0.48 18.77 -10.94
C PRO A 50 0.00 17.37 -10.54
N VAL A 51 -0.90 16.58 -9.97
CA VAL A 51 -0.61 15.20 -9.54
C VAL A 51 -1.67 14.26 -10.08
N VAL A 52 -1.25 13.03 -10.36
CA VAL A 52 -2.10 11.92 -10.76
C VAL A 52 -1.74 10.71 -9.89
N PRO A 53 -2.68 9.78 -9.63
CA PRO A 53 -2.35 8.53 -8.97
C PRO A 53 -1.27 7.76 -9.74
N LEU A 54 -0.39 7.09 -9.00
CA LEU A 54 0.60 6.18 -9.58
C LEU A 54 -0.15 5.01 -10.24
N ALA A 55 0.22 4.69 -11.48
CA ALA A 55 -0.31 3.55 -12.20
C ALA A 55 0.87 2.72 -12.74
N PHE A 56 0.80 1.41 -12.57
CA PHE A 56 1.80 0.49 -13.10
C PHE A 56 1.58 0.18 -14.57
N ALA A 57 2.65 -0.18 -15.28
CA ALA A 57 2.60 -0.55 -16.69
C ALA A 57 1.78 -1.83 -16.93
N ASN A 58 1.96 -2.84 -16.07
CA ASN A 58 1.20 -4.08 -16.09
C ASN A 58 0.02 -4.03 -15.11
N GLU A 59 -1.06 -4.72 -15.44
CA GLU A 59 -2.25 -4.78 -14.58
C GLU A 59 -1.94 -5.51 -13.26
N PRO A 60 -2.14 -4.87 -12.10
CA PRO A 60 -1.74 -5.48 -10.83
C PRO A 60 -2.44 -6.81 -10.53
N SER A 61 -3.73 -6.93 -10.83
CA SER A 61 -4.51 -8.16 -10.66
C SER A 61 -3.89 -9.35 -11.41
N THR A 62 -3.34 -9.10 -12.61
CA THR A 62 -2.68 -10.10 -13.45
C THR A 62 -1.35 -10.53 -12.84
N ILE A 63 -0.51 -9.58 -12.43
CA ILE A 63 0.79 -9.88 -11.82
C ILE A 63 0.62 -10.63 -10.49
N LEU A 64 -0.28 -10.17 -9.61
CA LEU A 64 -0.59 -10.83 -8.34
C LEU A 64 -1.10 -12.26 -8.55
N THR A 65 -1.93 -12.47 -9.56
CA THR A 65 -2.44 -13.82 -9.90
C THR A 65 -1.32 -14.73 -10.39
N ASN A 66 -0.42 -14.21 -11.23
CA ASN A 66 0.72 -14.95 -11.73
C ASN A 66 1.70 -15.34 -10.63
N TRP A 67 1.97 -14.44 -9.68
CA TRP A 67 2.79 -14.74 -8.49
C TRP A 67 2.34 -16.01 -7.77
N ILE A 68 1.03 -16.17 -7.56
CA ILE A 68 0.48 -17.34 -6.89
C ILE A 68 0.45 -18.56 -7.82
N LEU A 69 0.05 -18.41 -9.08
CA LEU A 69 -0.10 -19.53 -10.02
C LEU A 69 1.23 -20.16 -10.44
N GLN A 70 2.27 -19.34 -10.60
CA GLN A 70 3.57 -19.75 -11.13
C GLN A 70 4.64 -19.88 -10.05
N ASP A 71 4.29 -19.62 -8.79
CA ASP A 71 5.24 -19.56 -7.67
C ASP A 71 6.46 -18.68 -8.00
N ASN A 72 6.19 -17.51 -8.57
CA ASN A 72 7.22 -16.61 -9.12
C ASN A 72 7.24 -15.25 -8.42
N LEU A 73 6.99 -15.26 -7.10
CA LEU A 73 7.20 -14.06 -6.31
C LEU A 73 8.65 -13.57 -6.40
N PRO A 74 8.86 -12.24 -6.30
CA PRO A 74 10.20 -11.67 -6.20
C PRO A 74 10.95 -12.23 -4.99
N HIS A 75 12.26 -12.42 -5.12
CA HIS A 75 13.09 -13.03 -4.07
C HIS A 75 13.08 -12.29 -2.71
N TRP A 76 12.67 -11.01 -2.70
CA TRP A 76 12.62 -10.15 -1.52
C TRP A 76 11.23 -10.13 -0.85
N LEU A 77 10.25 -10.83 -1.44
CA LEU A 77 8.85 -10.72 -1.10
C LEU A 77 8.25 -12.10 -0.84
N LEU A 78 7.49 -12.24 0.24
CA LEU A 78 6.78 -13.45 0.61
C LEU A 78 5.27 -13.22 0.55
N ALA A 79 4.53 -14.20 0.04
CA ALA A 79 3.08 -14.21 0.10
C ALA A 79 2.63 -14.70 1.47
N LEU A 80 1.78 -13.93 2.14
CA LEU A 80 1.17 -14.33 3.39
C LEU A 80 -0.15 -15.06 3.14
N GLU A 81 -0.67 -15.69 4.19
CA GLU A 81 -1.90 -16.49 4.16
C GLU A 81 -3.20 -15.65 4.08
N GLU A 82 -3.21 -14.55 3.32
CA GLU A 82 -4.40 -13.72 3.13
C GLU A 82 -4.47 -13.15 1.71
N ALA A 83 -5.59 -13.42 1.02
CA ALA A 83 -5.87 -12.90 -0.30
C ALA A 83 -7.37 -12.63 -0.50
N GLU A 84 -7.70 -11.71 -1.42
CA GLU A 84 -9.06 -11.53 -1.95
C GLU A 84 -9.04 -11.88 -3.43
N LEU A 85 -9.96 -12.74 -3.85
CA LEU A 85 -10.16 -13.12 -5.25
C LEU A 85 -11.46 -12.50 -5.75
N ARG A 86 -11.44 -11.86 -6.92
CA ARG A 86 -12.64 -11.29 -7.57
C ARG A 86 -12.93 -12.00 -8.88
N GLY A 87 -14.21 -12.14 -9.22
CA GLY A 87 -14.67 -12.60 -10.52
C GLY A 87 -14.25 -11.67 -11.66
N SER A 88 -13.77 -12.25 -12.77
CA SER A 88 -13.36 -11.49 -13.96
C SER A 88 -14.57 -10.89 -14.71
N GLN A 89 -15.75 -11.51 -14.59
CA GLN A 89 -16.98 -11.13 -15.31
C GLN A 89 -18.20 -10.93 -14.39
N GLU A 90 -18.07 -11.29 -13.11
CA GLU A 90 -19.14 -11.23 -12.12
C GLU A 90 -18.62 -10.54 -10.85
N ASP A 91 -19.50 -9.85 -10.12
CA ASP A 91 -19.15 -9.18 -8.85
C ASP A 91 -19.09 -10.18 -7.67
N SER A 92 -18.43 -11.31 -7.89
CA SER A 92 -18.29 -12.38 -6.91
C SER A 92 -16.91 -12.33 -6.25
N VAL A 93 -16.89 -12.25 -4.92
CA VAL A 93 -15.68 -12.07 -4.10
C VAL A 93 -15.46 -13.26 -3.17
N ILE A 94 -14.24 -13.78 -3.14
CA ILE A 94 -13.79 -14.82 -2.21
C ILE A 94 -12.68 -14.22 -1.34
N ARG A 95 -12.74 -14.42 -0.03
CA ARG A 95 -11.70 -13.94 0.91
C ARG A 95 -11.06 -15.11 1.62
N CYS A 96 -9.78 -15.28 1.40
CA CYS A 96 -8.95 -16.29 2.05
C CYS A 96 -8.21 -15.63 3.21
N LYS A 97 -8.25 -16.27 4.39
CA LYS A 97 -7.54 -15.81 5.59
C LYS A 97 -7.01 -17.00 6.35
N LYS A 98 -5.74 -16.94 6.78
CA LYS A 98 -5.04 -18.03 7.46
C LYS A 98 -5.12 -19.34 6.65
N GLN A 99 -4.94 -19.21 5.34
CA GLN A 99 -4.90 -20.31 4.39
C GLN A 99 -3.66 -20.16 3.50
N PRO A 100 -2.85 -21.23 3.35
CA PRO A 100 -1.79 -21.27 2.36
C PRO A 100 -2.36 -21.02 0.96
N LEU A 101 -1.73 -20.13 0.19
CA LEU A 101 -2.22 -19.76 -1.14
C LEU A 101 -1.92 -20.81 -2.22
N GLU A 102 -0.98 -21.73 -1.93
CA GLU A 102 -0.67 -22.93 -2.71
C GLU A 102 -1.74 -24.02 -2.62
N ASN A 103 -2.80 -23.79 -1.82
CA ASN A 103 -3.90 -24.73 -1.69
C ASN A 103 -4.57 -25.01 -3.04
N GLU A 104 -4.80 -26.29 -3.35
CA GLU A 104 -5.37 -26.75 -4.63
C GLU A 104 -6.70 -26.06 -4.99
N GLU A 105 -7.56 -25.76 -4.01
CA GLU A 105 -8.84 -25.08 -4.25
C GLU A 105 -8.64 -23.63 -4.70
N ILE A 106 -7.67 -22.93 -4.10
CA ILE A 106 -7.31 -21.56 -4.48
C ILE A 106 -6.69 -21.55 -5.87
N LEU A 107 -5.75 -22.46 -6.13
CA LEU A 107 -5.09 -22.60 -7.43
C LEU A 107 -6.09 -22.93 -8.54
N ALA A 108 -7.03 -23.85 -8.30
CA ALA A 108 -8.06 -24.20 -9.28
C ALA A 108 -8.96 -23.00 -9.65
N LEU A 109 -9.32 -22.15 -8.68
CA LEU A 109 -10.11 -20.94 -8.94
C LEU A 109 -9.39 -19.94 -9.84
N LEU A 110 -8.06 -19.82 -9.67
CA LEU A 110 -7.21 -18.92 -10.45
C LEU A 110 -6.90 -19.49 -11.85
N GLN A 111 -6.60 -20.79 -11.95
CA GLN A 111 -6.27 -21.48 -13.21
C GLN A 111 -7.42 -21.44 -14.23
N ASP A 112 -8.66 -21.53 -13.76
CA ASP A 112 -9.86 -21.44 -14.59
C ASP A 112 -10.07 -20.04 -15.23
N GLY A 113 -9.29 -19.02 -14.82
CA GLY A 113 -9.40 -17.63 -15.30
C GLY A 113 -10.68 -16.90 -14.87
N LYS A 114 -11.55 -17.59 -14.11
CA LYS A 114 -12.80 -17.03 -13.57
C LYS A 114 -12.54 -16.06 -12.43
N LYS A 115 -11.40 -16.22 -11.73
CA LYS A 115 -10.99 -15.40 -10.59
C LYS A 115 -9.60 -14.83 -10.82
N VAL A 116 -9.41 -13.60 -10.35
CA VAL A 116 -8.11 -12.94 -10.25
C VAL A 116 -7.88 -12.46 -8.82
N VAL A 117 -6.62 -12.39 -8.40
CA VAL A 117 -6.22 -11.85 -7.10
C VAL A 117 -6.39 -10.33 -7.12
N SER A 118 -7.36 -9.82 -6.35
CA SER A 118 -7.60 -8.37 -6.20
C SER A 118 -6.86 -7.77 -5.01
N LYS A 119 -6.52 -8.59 -4.01
CA LYS A 119 -5.70 -8.21 -2.85
C LYS A 119 -4.81 -9.36 -2.43
N LEU A 120 -3.58 -9.04 -2.05
CA LEU A 120 -2.61 -10.01 -1.55
C LEU A 120 -1.88 -9.45 -0.33
N ALA A 121 -1.85 -10.22 0.75
CA ALA A 121 -1.01 -9.92 1.90
C ALA A 121 0.42 -10.38 1.62
N LEU A 122 1.37 -9.49 1.91
CA LEU A 122 2.76 -9.61 1.52
C LEU A 122 3.66 -9.23 2.69
N GLU A 123 4.84 -9.84 2.72
CA GLU A 123 5.91 -9.55 3.66
C GLU A 123 7.21 -9.31 2.93
N TRP A 124 7.84 -8.18 3.25
CA TRP A 124 9.25 -7.98 2.99
C TRP A 124 10.00 -8.32 4.28
N GLU A 125 10.70 -9.46 4.25
CA GLU A 125 11.32 -10.10 5.41
C GLU A 125 12.12 -9.12 6.27
N ASP A 126 11.95 -9.23 7.60
CA ASP A 126 12.57 -8.38 8.63
C ASP A 126 12.37 -6.86 8.43
N THR A 127 11.45 -6.45 7.55
CA THR A 127 11.26 -5.06 7.15
C THR A 127 9.84 -4.59 7.41
N LEU A 128 8.86 -5.15 6.69
CA LEU A 128 7.46 -4.75 6.81
C LEU A 128 6.49 -5.80 6.25
N THR A 129 5.25 -5.72 6.72
CA THR A 129 4.11 -6.45 6.17
C THR A 129 3.07 -5.47 5.67
N PHE A 130 2.35 -5.83 4.62
CA PHE A 130 1.30 -4.99 4.02
C PHE A 130 0.33 -5.83 3.22
N VAL A 131 -0.78 -5.21 2.81
CA VAL A 131 -1.72 -5.79 1.85
C VAL A 131 -1.79 -4.87 0.66
N PHE A 132 -1.37 -5.41 -0.47
CA PHE A 132 -1.39 -4.73 -1.74
C PHE A 132 -2.72 -5.01 -2.45
N ASN A 133 -3.31 -3.98 -3.01
CA ASN A 133 -4.59 -4.06 -3.72
C ASN A 133 -4.40 -3.76 -5.21
N GLU A 134 -5.31 -4.28 -6.03
CA GLU A 134 -5.33 -4.03 -7.49
C GLU A 134 -5.42 -2.54 -7.87
N ASP A 135 -5.97 -1.70 -6.98
CA ASP A 135 -6.06 -0.24 -7.13
C ASP A 135 -4.75 0.48 -6.76
N CYS A 136 -3.64 -0.26 -6.65
CA CYS A 136 -2.31 0.22 -6.28
C CYS A 136 -2.20 0.75 -4.84
N THR A 137 -3.24 0.59 -4.01
CA THR A 137 -3.17 1.02 -2.60
C THR A 137 -2.49 -0.01 -1.71
N ILE A 138 -1.64 0.48 -0.81
CA ILE A 138 -0.98 -0.31 0.23
C ILE A 138 -1.77 -0.13 1.54
N LYS A 139 -2.31 -1.22 2.08
CA LYS A 139 -3.10 -1.22 3.31
C LYS A 139 -2.44 -2.05 4.39
N ARG A 140 -2.81 -1.77 5.66
CA ARG A 140 -2.28 -2.49 6.84
C ARG A 140 -0.76 -2.58 6.86
N LEU A 141 -0.10 -1.51 6.44
CA LEU A 141 1.36 -1.37 6.53
C LEU A 141 1.79 -1.50 8.00
N LYS A 142 2.70 -2.42 8.28
CA LYS A 142 3.25 -2.64 9.61
C LYS A 142 4.75 -2.95 9.48
N PHE A 143 5.58 -2.07 10.02
CA PHE A 143 7.03 -2.31 10.13
C PHE A 143 7.33 -3.43 11.12
N ALA A 144 8.36 -4.23 10.81
CA ALA A 144 8.90 -5.24 11.71
C ALA A 144 9.48 -4.58 12.98
N ASP A 145 9.48 -5.31 14.10
CA ASP A 145 9.99 -4.77 15.36
C ASP A 145 11.49 -4.46 15.27
N THR A 146 12.25 -5.26 14.51
CA THR A 146 13.67 -4.98 14.16
C THR A 146 13.88 -3.61 13.53
N VAL A 147 12.96 -3.13 12.70
CA VAL A 147 13.00 -1.78 12.11
C VAL A 147 12.65 -0.73 13.16
N ARG A 148 11.62 -0.98 13.97
CA ARG A 148 11.12 -0.03 14.97
C ARG A 148 12.10 0.20 16.11
N GLU A 149 12.91 -0.81 16.42
CA GLU A 149 13.92 -0.79 17.48
C GLU A 149 15.24 -0.15 17.03
N LYS A 150 15.43 0.17 15.73
CA LYS A 150 16.72 0.70 15.20
C LYS A 150 17.20 1.99 15.87
N ASN A 151 16.27 2.82 16.35
CA ASN A 151 16.57 4.12 16.95
C ASN A 151 16.24 4.15 18.45
N ASP A 152 16.17 3.00 19.12
CA ASP A 152 15.82 2.89 20.55
C ASP A 152 16.89 3.41 21.52
N ASP A 153 18.09 3.66 21.01
CA ASP A 153 19.16 4.35 21.70
C ASP A 153 18.92 5.86 21.87
N ILE A 154 18.04 6.46 21.04
CA ILE A 154 17.62 7.86 21.19
C ILE A 154 16.69 7.99 22.40
N LEU A 155 17.02 8.92 23.31
CA LEU A 155 16.24 9.17 24.52
C LEU A 155 14.81 9.59 24.17
N LYS A 156 13.83 9.06 24.90
CA LYS A 156 12.40 9.31 24.65
C LYS A 156 11.98 10.78 24.82
N GLU A 157 12.78 11.56 25.54
CA GLU A 157 12.56 12.99 25.75
C GLU A 157 12.98 13.84 24.54
N ASP A 158 13.87 13.33 23.69
CA ASP A 158 14.36 14.00 22.48
C ASP A 158 13.41 13.74 21.30
N PHE A 159 12.14 14.13 21.46
CA PHE A 159 11.07 13.86 20.48
C PHE A 159 11.42 14.29 19.05
N ALA A 160 12.03 15.48 18.89
CA ALA A 160 12.38 16.01 17.57
C ALA A 160 13.45 15.15 16.89
N GLN A 161 14.46 14.71 17.64
CA GLN A 161 15.53 13.87 17.13
C GLN A 161 15.01 12.46 16.79
N ARG A 162 14.17 11.89 17.67
CA ARG A 162 13.56 10.58 17.42
C ARG A 162 12.66 10.61 16.19
N PHE A 163 11.82 11.65 16.06
CA PHE A 163 10.97 11.82 14.89
C PHE A 163 11.78 11.93 13.60
N ASP A 164 12.84 12.74 13.59
CA ASP A 164 13.71 12.91 12.41
C ASP A 164 14.36 11.58 11.99
N ALA A 165 14.95 10.85 12.95
CA ALA A 165 15.58 9.56 12.69
C ALA A 165 14.57 8.50 12.20
N ASP A 166 13.41 8.39 12.85
CA ASP A 166 12.36 7.45 12.46
C ASP A 166 11.75 7.82 11.11
N PHE A 167 11.59 9.12 10.82
CA PHE A 167 11.08 9.61 9.55
C PHE A 167 12.03 9.26 8.40
N VAL A 168 13.33 9.52 8.54
CA VAL A 168 14.34 9.15 7.52
C VAL A 168 14.38 7.64 7.27
N LEU A 169 14.31 6.84 8.34
CA LEU A 169 14.26 5.38 8.22
C LEU A 169 13.00 4.92 7.49
N MET A 170 11.85 5.44 7.87
CA MET A 170 10.55 5.10 7.27
C MET A 170 10.51 5.48 5.78
N THR A 171 10.90 6.70 5.43
CA THR A 171 10.86 7.19 4.04
C THR A 171 11.83 6.44 3.16
N GLY A 172 13.03 6.11 3.64
CA GLY A 172 14.00 5.29 2.89
C GLY A 172 13.46 3.89 2.58
N ILE A 173 12.81 3.23 3.54
CA ILE A 173 12.20 1.91 3.32
C ILE A 173 11.03 2.01 2.33
N LEU A 174 10.16 3.02 2.47
CA LEU A 174 8.99 3.18 1.60
C LEU A 174 9.35 3.61 0.18
N ALA A 175 10.38 4.44 0.00
CA ALA A 175 10.95 4.73 -1.31
C ALA A 175 11.41 3.44 -1.99
N LYS A 176 12.21 2.62 -1.28
CA LYS A 176 12.72 1.36 -1.83
C LYS A 176 11.62 0.34 -2.11
N LEU A 177 10.60 0.26 -1.25
CA LEU A 177 9.41 -0.56 -1.51
C LEU A 177 8.70 -0.12 -2.80
N THR A 178 8.56 1.20 -2.99
CA THR A 178 7.89 1.74 -4.18
C THR A 178 8.69 1.48 -5.45
N GLU A 179 10.02 1.66 -5.40
CA GLU A 179 10.94 1.31 -6.49
C GLU A 179 10.83 -0.17 -6.85
N ASN A 180 10.97 -1.06 -5.87
CA ASN A 180 10.89 -2.50 -6.11
C ASN A 180 9.51 -2.88 -6.70
N LEU A 181 8.40 -2.37 -6.16
CA LEU A 181 7.08 -2.63 -6.72
C LEU A 181 6.99 -2.13 -8.17
N LEU A 182 7.47 -0.92 -8.46
CA LEU A 182 7.49 -0.42 -9.84
C LEU A 182 8.21 -1.39 -10.77
N ASP A 183 9.39 -1.88 -10.40
CA ASP A 183 10.14 -2.85 -11.20
C ASP A 183 9.34 -4.13 -11.46
N GLU A 184 8.72 -4.71 -10.43
CA GLU A 184 7.96 -5.96 -10.55
C GLU A 184 6.67 -5.82 -11.38
N PHE A 185 6.04 -4.64 -11.35
CA PHE A 185 4.86 -4.36 -12.17
C PHE A 185 5.19 -3.73 -13.54
N GLY A 186 6.47 -3.76 -13.97
CA GLY A 186 6.92 -3.34 -15.31
C GLY A 186 7.12 -1.83 -15.49
N GLY A 187 7.26 -1.09 -14.40
CA GLY A 187 7.50 0.35 -14.35
C GLY A 187 6.23 1.19 -14.20
N GLU A 188 6.39 2.52 -14.23
CA GLU A 188 5.27 3.46 -14.30
C GLU A 188 4.61 3.36 -15.68
N LYS A 189 3.28 3.37 -15.71
CA LYS A 189 2.49 3.40 -16.95
C LYS A 189 2.85 4.65 -17.75
N ALA A 190 3.35 4.45 -18.98
CA ALA A 190 3.59 5.55 -19.90
C ALA A 190 2.30 6.37 -20.11
N ARG A 191 2.39 7.69 -19.93
CA ARG A 191 1.29 8.61 -20.23
C ARG A 191 1.23 8.75 -21.76
N LEU A 192 0.15 8.24 -22.36
CA LEU A 192 -0.24 8.53 -23.75
C LEU A 192 -0.79 9.95 -23.85
#